data_AF-A0A2V8Y691-F1
#
_entry.id   AF-A0A2V8Y691-F1
#
_cell.length_a   1.000
_cell.length_b   1.000
_cell.length_c   1.000
_cell.angle_alpha   90.00
_cell.angle_beta   90.00
_cell.angle_gamma   90.00
#
_symmetry.space_group_name_H-M   'P 1'
#
loop_
_entity.id
_entity.type
_entity.pdbx_description
1 polymer ?
#
loop_
_entity_poly.entity_id
_entity_poly.type
_entity_poly.pdbx_seq_one_letter_code
_entity_poly.pdbx_strand_id
1 'polypeptide(L)'
;MGVNHALAHAFGALWRRAGPRQRVHVAACDCVYNAAVSTKFMPSPYQQGYVAHKRYATMADLLGLDGRTVEEKVKNLIAAVEKLLNQLGFPRSIAELGISKEEFARAVPEMAKIAFDDPSWRSNPRMPLMGELVELFWKAYEGRGHAKAAVASQQDTA
;
A
#
# COMPACT_ATOMS: atom_id res chain seq x y z
N MET A 1 1.34 10.80 -8.82
CA MET A 1 1.54 10.54 -7.38
C MET A 1 0.19 10.20 -6.76
N GLY A 2 0.05 10.17 -5.44
CA GLY A 2 -1.21 9.83 -4.77
C GLY A 2 -1.03 9.72 -3.25
N VAL A 3 -1.99 9.06 -2.59
CA VAL A 3 -2.00 8.86 -1.14
C VAL A 3 -0.76 8.12 -0.66
N ASN A 4 -0.29 7.10 -1.40
CA ASN A 4 0.99 6.43 -1.12
C ASN A 4 2.16 7.39 -0.88
N HIS A 5 2.29 8.45 -1.69
CA HIS A 5 3.40 9.39 -1.57
C HIS A 5 3.26 10.29 -0.34
N ALA A 6 2.05 10.79 -0.09
CA ALA A 6 1.73 11.60 1.08
C ALA A 6 2.02 10.84 2.39
N LEU A 7 1.62 9.58 2.46
CA LEU A 7 1.90 8.70 3.60
C LEU A 7 3.41 8.44 3.76
N ALA A 8 4.14 8.23 2.66
CA ALA A 8 5.59 8.03 2.69
C ALA A 8 6.35 9.30 3.15
N HIS A 9 5.90 10.49 2.77
CA HIS A 9 6.45 11.76 3.26
C HIS A 9 6.21 11.96 4.75
N ALA A 10 4.98 11.75 5.21
CA ALA A 10 4.64 11.85 6.62
C ALA A 10 5.47 10.90 7.50
N PHE A 11 5.60 9.64 7.08
CA PHE A 11 6.44 8.67 7.78
C PHE A 11 7.93 9.08 7.77
N GLY A 12 8.43 9.52 6.61
CA GLY A 12 9.82 9.94 6.46
C GLY A 12 10.19 11.17 7.30
N ALA A 13 9.27 12.11 7.48
CA ALA A 13 9.46 13.33 8.26
C ALA A 13 9.75 13.04 9.75
N LEU A 14 9.11 12.02 10.32
CA LEU A 14 9.23 11.69 11.74
C LEU A 14 10.42 10.76 12.04
N TRP A 15 10.65 9.74 11.22
CA TRP A 15 11.64 8.71 11.59
C TRP A 15 13.05 8.89 11.03
N ARG A 16 13.34 9.82 10.11
CA ARG A 16 14.68 10.15 9.54
C ARG A 16 15.66 8.98 9.28
N ARG A 17 15.22 7.72 9.26
CA ARG A 17 15.98 6.51 8.91
C ARG A 17 15.88 6.21 7.40
N ALA A 18 15.61 7.23 6.60
CA ALA A 18 15.04 7.10 5.26
C ALA A 18 16.11 7.08 4.16
N GLY A 19 16.55 5.88 3.79
CA GLY A 19 17.02 5.63 2.43
C GLY A 19 15.84 5.49 1.45
N PRO A 20 16.11 5.37 0.13
CA PRO A 20 15.07 5.10 -0.88
C PRO A 20 14.29 3.81 -0.61
N ARG A 21 14.88 2.86 0.13
CA ARG A 21 14.34 1.53 0.41
C ARG A 21 13.19 1.54 1.44
N GLN A 22 13.01 2.62 2.22
CA GLN A 22 11.95 2.66 3.22
C GLN A 22 10.62 3.24 2.68
N ARG A 23 10.60 3.87 1.49
CA ARG A 23 9.38 4.45 0.86
C ARG A 23 8.38 3.42 0.34
N VAL A 24 8.73 2.14 0.39
CA VAL A 24 7.98 1.05 -0.24
C VAL A 24 6.88 0.46 0.66
N HIS A 25 6.90 0.73 1.96
CA HIS A 25 6.05 0.05 2.94
C HIS A 25 4.56 0.37 2.78
N VAL A 26 4.23 1.46 2.09
CA VAL A 26 2.85 1.93 1.91
C VAL A 26 2.24 1.50 0.56
N ALA A 27 3.07 1.04 -0.39
CA ALA A 27 2.67 0.88 -1.79
C ALA A 27 1.61 -0.21 -2.02
N ALA A 28 1.72 -1.36 -1.35
CA ALA A 28 0.76 -2.47 -1.53
C ALA A 28 -0.61 -2.17 -0.91
N CYS A 29 -0.63 -1.47 0.23
CA CYS A 29 -1.88 -1.07 0.90
C CYS A 29 -2.64 -0.01 0.09
N ASP A 30 -1.92 0.88 -0.63
CA ASP A 30 -2.51 1.91 -1.49
C ASP A 30 -3.23 1.31 -2.72
N CYS A 31 -2.67 0.27 -3.35
CA CYS A 31 -3.33 -0.42 -4.46
C CYS A 31 -4.68 -1.02 -4.04
N VAL A 32 -4.74 -1.69 -2.88
CA VAL A 32 -6.00 -2.22 -2.32
C VAL A 32 -6.98 -1.07 -2.04
N TYR A 33 -6.50 -0.02 -1.40
CA TYR A 33 -7.31 1.14 -1.02
C TYR A 33 -7.94 1.87 -2.21
N ASN A 34 -7.17 2.04 -3.30
CA ASN A 34 -7.61 2.69 -4.52
C ASN A 34 -8.34 1.73 -5.48
N ALA A 35 -8.24 0.42 -5.30
CA ALA A 35 -9.04 -0.52 -6.09
C ALA A 35 -10.44 -0.77 -5.49
N ALA A 36 -10.62 -0.51 -4.18
CA ALA A 36 -11.93 -0.60 -3.54
C ALA A 36 -12.88 0.52 -4.01
N VAL A 37 -14.19 0.33 -3.79
CA VAL A 37 -15.19 1.39 -4.03
C VAL A 37 -14.83 2.62 -3.20
N SER A 38 -14.78 3.80 -3.86
CA SER A 38 -14.43 5.04 -3.18
C SER A 38 -15.51 5.43 -2.17
N THR A 39 -15.11 5.68 -0.93
CA THR A 39 -15.95 6.33 0.09
C THR A 39 -16.24 7.79 -0.27
N LYS A 40 -15.24 8.48 -0.82
CA LYS A 40 -15.35 9.85 -1.33
C LYS A 40 -14.65 9.99 -2.68
N PHE A 41 -15.44 10.25 -3.71
CA PHE A 41 -14.94 10.47 -5.07
C PHE A 41 -14.13 11.77 -5.15
N MET A 42 -13.01 11.75 -5.87
CA MET A 42 -12.24 12.95 -6.20
C MET A 42 -12.77 13.54 -7.53
N PRO A 43 -13.43 14.71 -7.52
CA PRO A 43 -13.92 15.33 -8.74
C PRO A 43 -12.77 15.69 -9.68
N SER A 44 -12.92 15.41 -10.97
CA SER A 44 -11.98 15.81 -12.01
C SER A 44 -12.73 16.11 -13.31
N PRO A 45 -12.37 17.18 -14.05
CA PRO A 45 -13.03 17.52 -15.31
C PRO A 45 -12.86 16.43 -16.38
N TYR A 46 -11.84 15.60 -16.26
CA TYR A 46 -11.52 14.55 -17.23
C TYR A 46 -12.01 13.16 -16.83
N GLN A 47 -12.72 13.03 -15.70
CA GLN A 47 -13.12 11.73 -15.19
C GLN A 47 -14.58 11.72 -14.73
N GLN A 48 -15.40 11.00 -15.52
CA GLN A 48 -16.84 10.88 -15.33
C GLN A 48 -17.25 9.88 -14.22
N GLY A 49 -16.29 9.17 -13.62
CA GLY A 49 -16.58 8.20 -12.58
C GLY A 49 -15.33 7.53 -12.00
N TYR A 50 -15.52 6.75 -10.94
CA TYR A 50 -14.41 6.05 -10.28
C TYR A 50 -13.97 4.83 -11.10
N VAL A 51 -12.78 4.89 -11.70
CA VAL A 51 -12.26 3.84 -12.61
C VAL A 51 -10.92 3.25 -12.18
N ALA A 52 -10.48 3.51 -10.95
CA ALA A 52 -9.17 3.06 -10.47
C ALA A 52 -9.01 1.52 -10.50
N HIS A 53 -10.02 0.78 -10.04
CA HIS A 53 -10.08 -0.70 -10.15
C HIS A 53 -9.85 -1.20 -11.59
N LYS A 54 -10.49 -0.57 -12.59
CA LYS A 54 -10.32 -0.94 -14.00
C LYS A 54 -8.90 -0.64 -14.49
N ARG A 55 -8.33 0.50 -14.10
CA ARG A 55 -6.95 0.86 -14.45
C ARG A 55 -5.93 -0.13 -13.87
N TYR A 56 -6.12 -0.57 -12.62
CA TYR A 56 -5.28 -1.61 -12.04
C TYR A 56 -5.45 -2.96 -12.74
N ALA A 57 -6.67 -3.35 -13.11
CA ALA A 57 -6.88 -4.56 -13.92
C ALA A 57 -6.20 -4.47 -15.30
N THR A 58 -6.25 -3.32 -15.97
CA THR A 58 -5.51 -3.09 -17.22
C THR A 58 -4.00 -3.20 -17.02
N MET A 59 -3.46 -2.73 -15.90
CA MET A 59 -2.04 -2.93 -15.57
C MET A 59 -1.69 -4.41 -15.43
N ALA A 60 -2.56 -5.20 -14.78
CA ALA A 60 -2.36 -6.65 -14.68
C ALA A 60 -2.32 -7.32 -16.06
N ASP A 61 -3.23 -6.93 -16.96
CA ASP A 61 -3.26 -7.42 -18.35
C ASP A 61 -1.98 -7.07 -19.11
N LEU A 62 -1.52 -5.82 -19.00
CA LEU A 62 -0.30 -5.35 -19.68
C LEU A 62 0.96 -6.06 -19.18
N LEU A 63 0.96 -6.50 -17.91
CA LEU A 63 2.05 -7.27 -17.32
C LEU A 63 1.94 -8.78 -17.56
N GLY A 64 0.89 -9.24 -18.27
CA GLY A 64 0.66 -10.66 -18.52
C GLY A 64 0.29 -11.45 -17.27
N LEU A 65 -0.31 -10.82 -16.27
CA LEU A 65 -0.81 -11.48 -15.08
C LEU A 65 -2.20 -12.07 -15.34
N ASP A 66 -2.43 -13.30 -14.88
CA ASP A 66 -3.71 -13.99 -15.04
C ASP A 66 -4.88 -13.25 -14.36
N GLY A 67 -6.11 -13.64 -14.72
CA GLY A 67 -7.34 -13.19 -14.06
C GLY A 67 -8.48 -13.00 -15.06
N ARG A 68 -9.69 -13.43 -14.70
CA ARG A 68 -10.89 -13.32 -15.53
C ARG A 68 -11.76 -12.13 -15.14
N THR A 69 -11.72 -11.74 -13.88
CA THR A 69 -12.47 -10.59 -13.34
C THR A 69 -11.54 -9.44 -12.98
N VAL A 70 -12.08 -8.22 -12.87
CA VAL A 70 -11.31 -7.04 -12.42
C VAL A 70 -10.71 -7.29 -11.04
N GLU A 71 -11.47 -7.90 -10.13
CA GLU A 71 -11.04 -8.20 -8.77
C GLU A 71 -9.88 -9.22 -8.74
N GLU A 72 -9.97 -10.29 -9.53
CA GLU A 72 -8.88 -11.27 -9.67
C GLU A 72 -7.61 -10.62 -10.22
N LYS A 73 -7.74 -9.79 -11.27
CA LYS A 73 -6.60 -9.08 -11.88
C LYS A 73 -5.93 -8.13 -10.90
N VAL A 74 -6.72 -7.35 -10.15
CA VAL A 74 -6.21 -6.47 -9.09
C VAL A 74 -5.46 -7.27 -8.02
N LYS A 75 -6.05 -8.38 -7.56
CA LYS A 75 -5.44 -9.26 -6.56
C LYS A 75 -4.10 -9.84 -7.06
N ASN A 76 -4.06 -10.27 -8.31
CA ASN A 76 -2.84 -10.81 -8.92
C ASN A 76 -1.77 -9.73 -9.12
N LEU A 77 -2.15 -8.50 -9.48
CA LEU A 77 -1.24 -7.36 -9.52
C LEU A 77 -0.63 -7.07 -8.15
N ILE A 78 -1.45 -7.04 -7.09
CA ILE A 78 -0.97 -6.85 -5.72
C ILE A 78 0.02 -7.97 -5.37
N ALA A 79 -0.35 -9.24 -5.57
CA ALA A 79 0.52 -10.38 -5.28
C ALA A 79 1.85 -10.32 -6.03
N ALA A 80 1.85 -9.89 -7.30
CA ALA A 80 3.06 -9.71 -8.08
C ALA A 80 3.97 -8.59 -7.50
N VAL A 81 3.38 -7.46 -7.09
CA VAL A 81 4.11 -6.40 -6.39
C VAL A 81 4.69 -6.93 -5.08
N GLU A 82 3.91 -7.63 -4.25
CA GLU A 82 4.41 -8.19 -2.99
C GLU A 82 5.55 -9.18 -3.19
N LYS A 83 5.45 -10.05 -4.19
CA LYS A 83 6.50 -10.99 -4.57
C LYS A 83 7.78 -10.26 -4.95
N LEU A 84 7.69 -9.21 -5.77
CA LEU A 84 8.84 -8.40 -6.16
C LEU A 84 9.50 -7.74 -4.95
N LEU A 85 8.70 -7.17 -4.03
CA LEU A 85 9.23 -6.55 -2.82
C LEU A 85 9.98 -7.55 -1.92
N ASN A 86 9.44 -8.77 -1.78
CA ASN A 86 10.09 -9.83 -1.02
C ASN A 86 11.40 -10.28 -1.70
N GLN A 87 11.42 -10.44 -3.03
CA GLN A 87 12.63 -10.79 -3.79
C GLN A 87 13.74 -9.74 -3.65
N LEU A 88 13.37 -8.47 -3.52
CA LEU A 88 14.30 -7.36 -3.32
C LEU A 88 14.70 -7.18 -1.84
N GLY A 89 14.21 -8.02 -0.92
CA GLY A 89 14.54 -7.97 0.50
C GLY A 89 13.98 -6.76 1.24
N PHE A 90 12.84 -6.20 0.78
CA PHE A 90 12.16 -5.13 1.51
C PHE A 90 11.42 -5.68 2.72
N PRO A 91 11.42 -4.98 3.87
CA PRO A 91 10.61 -5.36 5.01
C PRO A 91 9.12 -5.41 4.65
N ARG A 92 8.39 -6.28 5.33
CA ARG A 92 6.97 -6.55 5.06
C ARG A 92 6.05 -5.62 5.85
N SER A 93 6.58 -4.94 6.86
CA SER A 93 5.85 -4.05 7.76
C SER A 93 6.75 -2.92 8.30
N ILE A 94 6.13 -1.86 8.84
CA ILE A 94 6.88 -0.84 9.60
C ILE A 94 7.38 -1.42 10.93
N ALA A 95 6.68 -2.39 11.52
CA ALA A 95 7.13 -3.06 12.75
C ALA A 95 8.49 -3.76 12.59
N GLU A 96 8.78 -4.31 11.40
CA GLU A 96 10.09 -4.92 11.07
C GLU A 96 11.25 -3.89 11.04
N LEU A 97 10.95 -2.59 11.07
CA LEU A 97 11.97 -1.53 11.17
C LEU A 97 12.41 -1.26 12.62
N GLY A 98 11.90 -2.01 13.59
CA GLY A 98 12.23 -1.88 15.02
C GLY A 98 11.61 -0.65 15.68
N ILE A 99 10.47 -0.17 15.16
CA ILE A 99 9.65 0.87 15.80
C ILE A 99 8.62 0.17 16.67
N SER A 100 8.51 0.54 17.96
CA SER A 100 7.52 -0.09 18.84
C SER A 100 6.11 0.34 18.49
N LYS A 101 5.12 -0.50 18.86
CA LYS A 101 3.71 -0.20 18.58
C LYS A 101 3.26 1.07 19.29
N GLU A 102 3.77 1.29 20.50
CA GLU A 102 3.47 2.44 21.34
C GLU A 102 4.09 3.72 20.77
N GLU A 103 5.34 3.65 20.29
CA GLU A 103 5.99 4.76 19.60
C GLU A 103 5.23 5.13 18.33
N PHE A 104 4.87 4.13 17.52
CA PHE A 104 4.10 4.33 16.30
C PHE A 104 2.72 4.94 16.60
N ALA A 105 1.97 4.37 17.57
CA ALA A 105 0.65 4.84 17.97
C ALA A 105 0.63 6.32 18.35
N ARG A 106 1.65 6.79 19.09
CA ARG A 106 1.77 8.19 19.50
C ARG A 106 1.99 9.14 18.31
N ALA A 107 2.62 8.66 17.24
CA ALA A 107 2.95 9.45 16.07
C ALA A 107 1.88 9.40 14.95
N VAL A 108 1.01 8.39 14.94
CA VAL A 108 -0.06 8.24 13.92
C VAL A 108 -0.94 9.49 13.75
N PRO A 109 -1.42 10.17 14.80
CA PRO A 109 -2.24 11.37 14.63
C PRO A 109 -1.52 12.48 13.86
N GLU A 110 -0.25 12.74 14.19
CA GLU A 110 0.55 13.77 13.52
C GLU A 110 0.90 13.34 12.09
N MET A 111 1.23 12.06 11.86
CA MET A 111 1.45 11.54 10.51
C MET A 111 0.23 11.69 9.62
N ALA A 112 -0.96 11.39 10.14
CA ALA A 112 -2.20 11.51 9.37
C ALA A 112 -2.48 12.96 8.97
N LYS A 113 -2.21 13.91 9.87
CA LYS A 113 -2.28 15.34 9.58
C LYS A 113 -1.28 15.75 8.49
N ILE A 114 0.00 15.40 8.64
CA ILE A 114 1.03 15.70 7.64
C ILE A 114 0.66 15.12 6.27
N ALA A 115 0.19 13.86 6.23
CA ALA A 115 -0.25 13.21 5.00
C ALA A 115 -1.48 13.89 4.37
N PHE A 116 -2.40 14.40 5.18
CA PHE A 116 -3.57 15.15 4.71
C PHE A 116 -3.21 16.56 4.21
N ASP A 117 -2.16 17.18 4.75
CA ASP A 117 -1.68 18.49 4.29
C ASP A 117 -0.77 18.38 3.04
N ASP A 118 -0.26 17.18 2.72
CA ASP A 118 0.60 16.95 1.56
C ASP A 118 -0.17 17.08 0.23
N PRO A 119 0.29 17.90 -0.74
CA PRO A 119 -0.42 18.11 -2.00
C PRO A 119 -0.50 16.86 -2.90
N SER A 120 0.30 15.83 -2.65
CA SER A 120 0.43 14.64 -3.50
C SER A 120 -0.86 13.83 -3.60
N TRP A 121 -1.67 13.79 -2.53
CA TRP A 121 -2.95 13.06 -2.56
C TRP A 121 -4.00 13.75 -3.42
N ARG A 122 -3.84 15.03 -3.79
CA ARG A 122 -4.81 15.73 -4.66
C ARG A 122 -4.94 15.09 -6.05
N SER A 123 -3.89 14.38 -6.47
CA SER A 123 -3.89 13.59 -7.71
C SER A 123 -4.42 12.15 -7.53
N ASN A 124 -4.76 11.75 -6.30
CA ASN A 124 -5.25 10.42 -6.00
C ASN A 124 -6.70 10.25 -6.50
N PRO A 125 -7.08 9.08 -7.07
CA PRO A 125 -8.44 8.88 -7.59
C PRO A 125 -9.52 8.91 -6.50
N ARG A 126 -9.13 8.66 -5.24
CA ARG A 126 -9.98 8.73 -4.05
C ARG A 126 -9.52 9.87 -3.17
N MET A 127 -10.44 10.72 -2.72
CA MET A 127 -10.13 11.72 -1.70
C MET A 127 -9.99 11.02 -0.35
N PRO A 128 -8.82 11.03 0.30
CA PRO A 128 -8.66 10.37 1.58
C PRO A 128 -9.41 11.10 2.69
N LEU A 129 -10.00 10.33 3.59
CA LEU A 129 -10.48 10.84 4.88
C LEU A 129 -9.38 10.65 5.93
N MET A 130 -9.37 11.49 6.97
CA MET A 130 -8.37 11.40 8.04
C MET A 130 -8.34 10.01 8.70
N GLY A 131 -9.52 9.43 8.97
CA GLY A 131 -9.62 8.07 9.52
C GLY A 131 -9.04 7.00 8.59
N GLU A 132 -9.18 7.17 7.27
CA GLU A 132 -8.62 6.23 6.29
C GLU A 132 -7.09 6.31 6.23
N LEU A 133 -6.52 7.51 6.37
CA LEU A 133 -5.07 7.67 6.46
C LEU A 133 -4.52 6.98 7.71
N VAL A 134 -5.21 7.11 8.85
CA VAL A 134 -4.88 6.41 10.10
C VAL A 134 -4.94 4.89 9.90
N GLU A 135 -6.00 4.37 9.28
CA GLU A 135 -6.11 2.94 8.96
C GLU A 135 -4.99 2.46 8.05
N LEU A 136 -4.61 3.25 7.04
CA LEU A 136 -3.52 2.92 6.13
C LEU A 136 -2.17 2.86 6.85
N PHE A 137 -1.91 3.76 7.80
CA PHE A 137 -0.72 3.69 8.64
C PHE A 137 -0.69 2.41 9.48
N TRP A 138 -1.80 2.03 10.09
CA TRP A 138 -1.89 0.80 10.87
C TRP A 138 -1.71 -0.46 10.02
N LYS A 139 -2.32 -0.50 8.83
CA LYS A 139 -2.11 -1.60 7.87
C LYS A 139 -0.65 -1.69 7.42
N ALA A 140 0.01 -0.56 7.18
CA ALA A 140 1.44 -0.54 6.86
C ALA A 140 2.32 -0.99 8.05
N TYR A 141 1.88 -0.72 9.28
CA TYR A 141 2.56 -1.15 10.50
C TYR A 141 2.44 -2.64 10.78
N GLU A 142 1.25 -3.22 10.60
CA GLU A 142 1.01 -4.66 10.71
C GLU A 142 1.65 -5.42 9.55
N GLY A 143 1.67 -4.79 8.37
CA GLY A 143 2.33 -5.27 7.18
C GLY A 143 1.49 -6.23 6.34
N ARG A 144 2.14 -6.71 5.29
CA ARG A 144 1.57 -7.65 4.33
C ARG A 144 1.62 -9.04 4.95
N GLY A 145 0.47 -9.61 5.28
CA GLY A 145 0.36 -10.90 5.99
C GLY A 145 1.31 -11.99 5.47
N HIS A 146 1.67 -12.93 6.32
CA HIS A 146 2.59 -14.01 5.93
C HIS A 146 1.96 -14.81 4.80
N ALA A 147 2.48 -14.67 3.56
CA ALA A 147 2.32 -15.71 2.57
C ALA A 147 2.87 -16.98 3.24
N LYS A 148 2.01 -17.96 3.54
CA LYS A 148 2.43 -19.24 4.09
C LYS A 148 3.61 -19.70 3.25
N ALA A 149 4.79 -19.71 3.86
CA ALA A 149 5.96 -20.29 3.24
C ALA A 149 5.59 -21.74 2.97
N ALA A 150 5.40 -22.10 1.70
CA ALA A 150 5.36 -23.49 1.29
C ALA A 150 6.79 -24.02 1.43
N VAL A 151 7.21 -24.27 2.67
CA VAL A 151 8.34 -25.12 2.96
C VAL A 151 7.76 -26.53 2.85
N ALA A 152 7.83 -27.08 1.64
CA ALA A 152 7.76 -28.52 1.46
C ALA A 152 8.96 -29.09 2.21
N SER A 153 8.74 -29.55 3.44
CA SER A 153 9.67 -30.39 4.15
C SER A 153 9.88 -31.65 3.33
N GLN A 154 11.04 -31.74 2.69
CA GLN A 154 11.59 -33.01 2.25
C GLN A 154 11.68 -33.90 3.50
N GLN A 155 10.82 -34.90 3.58
CA GLN A 155 11.02 -36.01 4.48
C GLN A 155 12.06 -36.92 3.83
N ASP A 156 13.29 -36.84 4.36
CA ASP A 156 14.25 -37.92 4.26
C ASP A 156 13.58 -39.19 4.82
N THR A 157 13.33 -40.14 3.93
CA THR A 157 13.01 -41.52 4.30
C THR A 157 14.30 -42.30 4.17
N ALA A 158 14.82 -42.71 5.33
CA ALA A 158 15.76 -43.81 5.47
C ALA A 158 15.08 -45.15 5.18
#